data_AF-A0A4U5M2Z3-F1
#
_entry.id   AF-A0A4U5M2Z3-F1
#
_cell.length_a   1.000
_cell.length_b   1.000
_cell.length_c   1.000
_cell.angle_alpha   90.00
_cell.angle_beta   90.00
_cell.angle_gamma   90.00
#
_symmetry.space_group_name_H-M   'P 1'
#
loop_
_entity.id
_entity.type
_entity.pdbx_description
1 polymer ?
#
loop_
_entity_poly.entity_id
_entity_poly.type
_entity_poly.pdbx_seq_one_letter_code
_entity_poly.pdbx_strand_id
1 'polypeptide(L)'
;MGELDEEFIRGNGLMKDFAKLMGDPEDDFYDRISCAISVYILILFAVLTGGGLNFGRPVQCLHRPEAPEHWIEYYSDRCLAEGTYTTYTTEDPMLEGFEQPELVSELIGYYQWVPYVLALQAYLFLVPKIFWSFCLHFHSFDFISAICDASKLENLFENTGKKHLKELVRHVVRSSDLIRRHKGGLFGMSLSVCHLITKWLYVLNAVGQFFLLVVFVGRGDMMWGYDNFWRAFRLQQSPLFPLESYCTLAVKEGGVNEPTTTRTMQCVLPWNMINEKIYIFLWFWILFVFSMALVSAVVTTAFFALPPLRRHAIYALLQTAPMVGEDTFNKYAIHVFVTKIVRADGLLLLNLIRERSGDIIASQVAYEIWGHIMNEDADLTFEASSEVSNEEREDAVSEVEAAVVARKSQPPVEEGTPKKTKKKNIVYPNLSTSAKIENTDQEA
;
A
#
# COMPACT_ATOMS: atom_id res chain seq x y z
N MET A 1 25.55 33.43 -10.46
CA MET A 1 24.44 33.12 -9.54
C MET A 1 23.14 33.06 -10.33
N GLY A 2 23.12 32.28 -11.42
CA GLY A 2 22.01 32.24 -12.39
C GLY A 2 21.84 30.89 -13.08
N GLU A 3 22.46 29.82 -12.56
CA GLU A 3 22.33 28.44 -13.06
C GLU A 3 21.61 27.51 -12.06
N LEU A 4 21.27 28.00 -10.86
CA LEU A 4 20.53 27.22 -9.83
C LEU A 4 19.01 27.38 -9.91
N ASP A 5 18.50 28.32 -10.72
CA ASP A 5 17.06 28.58 -10.85
C ASP A 5 16.39 27.82 -12.01
N GLU A 6 17.13 27.33 -13.01
CA GLU A 6 16.53 26.64 -14.17
C GLU A 6 16.19 25.17 -13.90
N GLU A 7 16.85 24.49 -12.95
CA GLU A 7 16.50 23.10 -12.60
C GLU A 7 15.24 23.00 -11.74
N PHE A 8 14.93 24.03 -10.93
CA PHE A 8 13.72 24.05 -10.10
C PHE A 8 12.43 24.28 -10.93
N ILE A 9 12.53 25.01 -12.05
CA ILE A 9 11.39 25.29 -12.95
C ILE A 9 11.09 24.11 -13.88
N ARG A 10 12.02 23.16 -14.04
CA ARG A 10 11.85 22.01 -14.93
C ARG A 10 11.23 20.83 -14.17
N GLY A 11 9.95 20.96 -13.83
CA GLY A 11 9.11 19.91 -13.24
C GLY A 11 9.10 18.56 -14.00
N ASN A 12 9.71 18.48 -15.19
CA ASN A 12 9.99 17.22 -15.88
C ASN A 12 10.88 16.25 -15.09
N GLY A 13 11.75 16.71 -14.18
CA GLY A 13 12.53 15.82 -13.30
C GLY A 13 11.63 15.13 -12.28
N LEU A 14 10.94 15.94 -11.46
CA LEU A 14 10.00 15.48 -10.44
C LEU A 14 8.88 14.59 -11.03
N MET A 15 8.34 14.94 -12.20
CA MET A 15 7.31 14.15 -12.87
C MET A 15 7.85 12.80 -13.39
N LYS A 16 9.12 12.74 -13.83
CA LYS A 16 9.77 11.47 -14.20
C LYS A 16 10.04 10.60 -12.98
N ASP A 17 10.51 11.21 -11.89
CA ASP A 17 10.74 10.49 -10.63
C ASP A 17 9.43 9.99 -10.03
N PHE A 18 8.35 10.77 -10.12
CA PHE A 18 7.01 10.35 -9.76
C PHE A 18 6.49 9.21 -10.66
N ALA A 19 6.68 9.32 -11.97
CA ALA A 19 6.29 8.26 -12.91
C ALA A 19 7.06 6.96 -12.63
N LYS A 20 8.34 7.06 -12.26
CA LYS A 20 9.15 5.93 -11.81
C LYS A 20 8.60 5.32 -10.53
N LEU A 21 8.30 6.15 -9.53
CA LEU A 21 7.76 5.72 -8.23
C LEU A 21 6.37 5.05 -8.37
N MET A 22 5.53 5.53 -9.28
CA MET A 22 4.23 4.91 -9.62
C MET A 22 4.36 3.61 -10.43
N GLY A 23 5.47 3.47 -11.15
CA GLY A 23 5.77 2.35 -12.05
C GLY A 23 6.54 1.20 -11.40
N ASP A 24 7.07 1.39 -10.18
CA ASP A 24 8.01 0.45 -9.58
C ASP A 24 7.41 -0.96 -9.42
N PRO A 25 8.08 -2.01 -9.95
CA PRO A 25 7.58 -3.40 -9.99
C PRO A 25 7.26 -3.96 -8.61
N GLU A 26 7.88 -3.41 -7.57
CA GLU A 26 7.84 -3.85 -6.18
C GLU A 26 6.56 -3.48 -5.43
N ASP A 27 5.79 -2.50 -5.90
CA ASP A 27 4.69 -1.90 -5.15
C ASP A 27 3.31 -2.41 -5.58
N ASP A 28 2.54 -2.89 -4.60
CA ASP A 28 1.12 -3.21 -4.75
C ASP A 28 0.29 -1.93 -4.92
N PHE A 29 -0.95 -2.06 -5.39
CA PHE A 29 -1.84 -0.91 -5.60
C PHE A 29 -1.98 -0.01 -4.35
N TYR A 30 -2.13 -0.62 -3.17
CA TYR A 30 -2.25 0.07 -1.89
C TYR A 30 -0.96 0.79 -1.46
N ASP A 31 0.18 0.17 -1.74
CA ASP A 31 1.48 0.73 -1.39
C ASP A 31 1.78 1.97 -2.23
N ARG A 32 1.35 1.98 -3.50
CA ARG A 32 1.46 3.17 -4.38
C ARG A 32 0.66 4.35 -3.89
N ILE A 33 -0.54 4.14 -3.35
CA ILE A 33 -1.34 5.22 -2.75
C ILE A 33 -0.58 5.84 -1.57
N SER A 34 -0.03 4.98 -0.71
CA SER A 34 0.67 5.41 0.52
C SER A 34 2.03 6.05 0.23
N CYS A 35 2.80 5.49 -0.69
CA CYS A 35 4.20 5.86 -0.92
C CYS A 35 4.40 6.79 -2.12
N ALA A 36 3.63 6.62 -3.21
CA ALA A 36 3.77 7.47 -4.39
C ALA A 36 2.84 8.68 -4.33
N ILE A 37 1.53 8.44 -4.22
CA ILE A 37 0.52 9.51 -4.30
C ILE A 37 0.61 10.43 -3.08
N SER A 38 0.70 9.87 -1.87
CA SER A 38 0.76 10.68 -0.65
C SER A 38 2.05 11.52 -0.57
N VAL A 39 3.19 10.97 -0.99
CA VAL A 39 4.47 11.71 -1.04
C VAL A 39 4.38 12.85 -2.05
N TYR A 40 3.82 12.61 -3.23
CA TYR A 40 3.61 13.65 -4.23
C TYR A 40 2.72 14.79 -3.71
N ILE A 41 1.58 14.44 -3.11
CA ILE A 41 0.65 15.41 -2.50
C ILE A 41 1.36 16.24 -1.42
N LEU A 42 2.13 15.61 -0.54
CA LEU A 42 2.84 16.29 0.54
C LEU A 42 3.95 17.19 0.01
N ILE A 43 4.73 16.75 -0.98
CA ILE A 43 5.76 17.58 -1.62
C ILE A 43 5.11 18.77 -2.33
N LEU A 44 4.00 18.57 -3.04
CA LEU A 44 3.27 19.65 -3.70
C LEU A 44 2.82 20.70 -2.68
N PHE A 45 2.24 20.29 -1.55
CA PHE A 45 1.85 21.22 -0.49
C PHE A 45 3.04 21.86 0.23
N ALA A 46 4.15 21.13 0.42
CA ALA A 46 5.37 21.70 0.97
C ALA A 46 5.94 22.81 0.07
N VAL A 47 5.97 22.59 -1.24
CA VAL A 47 6.38 23.61 -2.22
C VAL A 47 5.41 24.78 -2.27
N LEU A 48 4.10 24.53 -2.24
CA LEU A 48 3.08 25.58 -2.25
C LEU A 48 3.18 26.50 -1.02
N THR A 49 3.25 25.90 0.17
CA THR A 49 3.36 26.63 1.45
C THR A 49 4.72 27.31 1.60
N GLY A 50 5.81 26.66 1.19
CA GLY A 50 7.15 27.23 1.18
C GLY A 50 7.30 28.38 0.18
N GLY A 51 6.70 28.27 -1.01
CA GLY A 51 6.66 29.36 -1.99
C GLY A 51 5.92 30.57 -1.45
N GLY A 52 4.83 30.33 -0.70
CA GLY A 52 4.07 31.41 -0.08
C GLY A 52 4.82 32.18 1.00
N LEU A 53 5.65 31.49 1.78
CA LEU A 53 6.49 32.11 2.80
C LEU A 53 7.66 32.90 2.21
N ASN A 54 8.23 32.46 1.08
CA ASN A 54 9.43 33.08 0.49
C ASN A 54 9.14 34.18 -0.55
N PHE A 55 8.07 34.05 -1.33
CA PHE A 55 7.75 34.97 -2.43
C PHE A 55 6.58 35.92 -2.12
N GLY A 56 5.83 35.65 -1.05
CA GLY A 56 4.75 36.52 -0.57
C GLY A 56 5.15 37.36 0.64
N ARG A 57 4.28 38.29 1.05
CA ARG A 57 4.32 38.89 2.40
C ARG A 57 3.53 37.98 3.34
N PRO A 58 4.17 37.10 4.14
CA PRO A 58 3.48 36.05 4.88
C PRO A 58 2.58 36.60 5.99
N VAL A 59 2.99 37.72 6.57
CA VAL A 59 2.27 38.47 7.60
C VAL A 59 2.19 39.92 7.15
N GLN A 60 1.02 40.54 7.27
CA GLN A 60 0.83 41.96 7.02
C GLN A 60 0.24 42.62 8.25
N CYS A 61 0.96 43.57 8.84
CA CYS A 61 0.51 44.24 10.05
C CYS A 61 -0.05 45.63 9.75
N LEU A 62 -0.94 46.10 10.62
CA LEU A 62 -1.45 47.45 10.63
C LEU A 62 -0.39 48.37 11.25
N HIS A 63 0.16 49.26 10.43
CA HIS A 63 1.19 50.20 10.82
C HIS A 63 0.62 51.62 10.90
N ARG A 64 1.34 52.51 11.60
CA ARG A 64 1.03 53.94 11.58
C ARG A 64 1.23 54.52 10.17
N PRO A 65 0.37 55.44 9.72
CA PRO A 65 0.42 55.96 8.35
C PRO A 65 1.70 56.77 8.07
N GLU A 66 2.41 57.23 9.10
CA GLU A 66 3.67 57.97 8.95
C GLU A 66 4.92 57.07 8.87
N ALA A 67 4.78 55.74 8.99
CA ALA A 67 5.92 54.83 9.02
C ALA A 67 6.58 54.69 7.63
N PRO A 68 7.91 54.83 7.51
CA PRO A 68 8.62 54.53 6.27
C PRO A 68 8.50 53.05 5.87
N GLU A 69 8.54 52.75 4.57
CA GLU A 69 8.39 51.39 4.03
C GLU A 69 9.39 50.39 4.62
N HIS A 70 10.66 50.78 4.82
CA HIS A 70 11.67 49.90 5.44
C HIS A 70 11.35 49.50 6.88
N TRP A 71 10.66 50.35 7.64
CA TRP A 71 10.21 49.99 8.99
C TRP A 71 9.02 49.04 8.96
N ILE A 72 8.14 49.17 7.97
CA ILE A 72 6.99 48.28 7.76
C ILE A 72 7.47 46.85 7.49
N GLU A 73 8.48 46.70 6.62
CA GLU A 73 9.09 45.41 6.34
C GLU A 73 9.79 44.83 7.57
N TYR A 74 10.60 45.64 8.27
CA TYR A 74 11.26 45.23 9.50
C TYR A 74 10.29 44.73 10.58
N TYR A 75 9.20 45.46 10.84
CA TYR A 75 8.22 45.05 11.84
C TYR A 75 7.46 43.79 11.44
N SER A 76 7.09 43.67 10.15
CA SER A 76 6.39 42.48 9.64
C SER A 76 7.27 41.23 9.74
N ASP A 77 8.55 41.33 9.37
CA ASP A 77 9.51 40.22 9.46
C ASP A 77 9.80 39.84 10.90
N ARG A 78 9.92 40.83 11.79
CA ARG A 78 10.13 40.58 13.22
C ARG A 78 8.92 39.94 13.88
N CYS A 79 7.70 40.35 13.53
CA CYS A 79 6.47 39.70 13.96
C CYS A 79 6.36 38.27 13.42
N LEU A 80 6.77 38.05 12.17
CA LEU A 80 6.85 36.70 11.62
C LEU A 80 7.80 35.84 12.45
N ALA A 81 8.99 36.33 12.76
CA ALA A 81 10.06 35.59 13.45
C ALA A 81 9.78 35.31 14.94
N GLU A 82 9.33 36.33 15.70
CA GLU A 82 9.01 36.20 17.13
C GLU A 82 7.69 35.44 17.37
N GLY A 83 6.85 35.33 16.34
CA GLY A 83 5.53 34.71 16.41
C GLY A 83 4.42 35.72 16.73
N THR A 84 3.19 35.33 16.46
CA THR A 84 2.00 36.15 16.76
C THR A 84 1.08 35.41 17.71
N TYR A 85 0.15 36.10 18.35
CA TYR A 85 -0.80 35.47 19.25
C TYR A 85 -2.24 35.86 18.91
N THR A 86 -3.16 34.93 19.11
CA THR A 86 -4.59 35.27 19.13
C THR A 86 -5.02 35.56 20.54
N THR A 87 -5.92 36.53 20.65
CA THR A 87 -6.66 36.80 21.87
C THR A 87 -8.11 36.44 21.64
N TYR A 88 -8.69 35.64 22.52
CA TYR A 88 -10.13 35.48 22.64
C TYR A 88 -10.55 35.87 24.04
N THR A 89 -11.74 36.46 24.15
CA THR A 89 -12.36 36.72 25.44
C THR A 89 -13.03 35.44 25.91
N THR A 90 -12.66 34.96 27.10
CA THR A 90 -13.45 33.94 27.80
C THR A 90 -14.67 34.63 28.39
N GLU A 91 -15.71 34.80 27.58
CA GLU A 91 -17.02 35.21 28.09
C GLU A 91 -17.68 33.98 28.74
N ASP A 92 -17.59 33.86 30.06
CA ASP A 92 -18.54 33.02 30.79
C ASP A 92 -19.85 33.82 30.89
N PRO A 93 -20.93 33.41 30.19
CA PRO A 93 -22.19 34.15 30.18
C PRO A 93 -22.83 34.25 31.58
N MET A 94 -22.32 33.51 32.57
CA MET A 94 -22.74 33.59 33.98
C MET A 94 -22.02 34.67 34.79
N LEU A 95 -20.91 35.24 34.28
CA LEU A 95 -20.03 36.20 34.96
C LEU A 95 -19.93 37.55 34.22
N GLU A 96 -20.78 37.75 33.22
CA GLU A 96 -20.90 38.97 32.41
C GLU A 96 -21.14 40.20 33.31
N GLY A 97 -20.05 40.88 33.70
CA GLY A 97 -20.05 42.07 34.57
C GLY A 97 -19.30 41.96 35.90
N PHE A 98 -18.84 40.78 36.32
CA PHE A 98 -18.12 40.59 37.60
C PHE A 98 -16.62 40.31 37.44
N GLU A 99 -16.20 39.75 36.30
CA GLU A 99 -14.80 39.43 36.00
C GLU A 99 -14.36 40.14 34.73
N GLN A 100 -13.15 40.73 34.75
CA GLN A 100 -12.52 41.18 33.51
C GLN A 100 -12.22 39.91 32.70
N PRO A 101 -12.60 39.84 31.41
CA PRO A 101 -12.35 38.65 30.61
C PRO A 101 -10.85 38.34 30.65
N GLU A 102 -10.49 37.13 31.10
CA GLU A 102 -9.10 36.70 31.09
C GLU A 102 -8.64 36.64 29.63
N LEU A 103 -7.69 37.51 29.28
CA LEU A 103 -7.14 37.59 27.93
C LEU A 103 -6.19 36.41 27.71
N VAL A 104 -6.75 35.27 27.30
CA VAL A 104 -5.94 34.11 26.94
C VAL A 104 -5.22 34.42 25.62
N SER A 105 -3.89 34.50 25.70
CA SER A 105 -3.02 34.77 24.56
C SER A 105 -2.34 33.47 24.15
N GLU A 106 -2.71 32.94 23.00
CA GLU A 106 -2.11 31.72 22.46
C GLU A 106 -1.08 32.07 21.40
N LEU A 107 0.18 31.70 21.64
CA LEU A 107 1.26 31.91 20.69
C LEU A 107 1.11 30.95 19.49
N ILE A 108 1.17 31.53 18.29
CA ILE A 108 1.05 30.87 17.00
C ILE A 108 2.38 31.05 16.29
N GLY A 109 3.17 29.98 16.24
CA GLY A 109 4.45 29.93 15.54
C GLY A 109 4.59 28.75 14.57
N TYR A 110 3.54 27.93 14.38
CA TYR A 110 3.64 26.71 13.59
C TYR A 110 3.75 26.97 12.08
N TYR A 111 3.23 28.09 11.57
CA TYR A 111 3.21 28.40 10.13
C TYR A 111 4.61 28.46 9.50
N GLN A 112 5.63 28.83 10.27
CA GLN A 112 7.03 28.82 9.83
C GLN A 112 7.51 27.39 9.53
N TRP A 113 7.00 26.41 10.27
CA TRP A 113 7.44 25.02 10.24
C TRP A 113 6.66 24.15 9.27
N VAL A 114 5.50 24.61 8.79
CA VAL A 114 4.61 23.89 7.87
C VAL A 114 5.34 23.25 6.69
N PRO A 115 6.12 23.96 5.85
CA PRO A 115 6.77 23.34 4.70
C PRO A 115 7.78 22.26 5.09
N TYR A 116 8.51 22.46 6.19
CA TYR A 116 9.51 21.50 6.67
C TYR A 116 8.86 20.25 7.26
N VAL A 117 7.77 20.42 8.00
CA VAL A 117 7.00 19.30 8.55
C VAL A 117 6.35 18.50 7.43
N LEU A 118 5.76 19.15 6.42
CA LEU A 118 5.20 18.46 5.25
C LEU A 118 6.26 17.67 4.48
N ALA A 119 7.46 18.23 4.30
CA ALA A 119 8.59 17.53 3.69
C ALA A 119 9.07 16.33 4.53
N LEU A 120 9.14 16.48 5.86
CA LEU A 120 9.45 15.38 6.78
C LEU A 120 8.38 14.29 6.72
N GLN A 121 7.11 14.66 6.70
CA GLN A 121 6.00 13.71 6.54
C GLN A 121 6.12 12.94 5.22
N ALA A 122 6.46 13.62 4.12
CA ALA A 122 6.70 12.97 2.83
C ALA A 122 7.85 11.96 2.92
N TYR A 123 8.97 12.32 3.56
CA TYR A 123 10.07 11.39 3.79
C TYR A 123 9.66 10.17 4.63
N LEU A 124 8.90 10.39 5.71
CA LEU A 124 8.42 9.31 6.57
C LEU A 124 7.49 8.33 5.81
N PHE A 125 6.70 8.80 4.83
CA PHE A 125 5.92 7.93 3.94
C PHE A 125 6.77 7.03 3.04
N LEU A 126 8.04 7.38 2.77
CA LEU A 126 8.98 6.54 2.01
C LEU A 126 9.63 5.44 2.87
N VAL A 127 9.65 5.58 4.20
CA VAL A 127 10.36 4.64 5.11
C VAL A 127 9.94 3.18 4.93
N PRO A 128 8.64 2.82 4.83
CA PRO A 128 8.25 1.43 4.63
C PRO A 128 8.75 0.86 3.30
N LYS A 129 8.80 1.67 2.24
CA LYS A 129 9.35 1.27 0.93
C LYS A 129 10.86 1.08 0.98
N ILE A 130 11.58 1.99 1.64
CA ILE A 130 13.03 1.84 1.84
C ILE A 130 13.31 0.53 2.59
N PHE A 131 12.52 0.23 3.62
CA PHE A 131 12.62 -1.05 4.34
C PHE A 131 12.36 -2.26 3.43
N TRP A 132 11.33 -2.22 2.59
CA TRP A 132 11.04 -3.31 1.65
C TRP A 132 12.16 -3.53 0.63
N SER A 133 12.62 -2.45 0.00
CA SER A 133 13.72 -2.49 -0.96
C SER A 133 15.02 -2.99 -0.31
N PHE A 134 15.27 -2.59 0.93
CA PHE A 134 16.37 -3.12 1.73
C PHE A 134 16.21 -4.64 1.96
N CYS A 135 15.04 -5.12 2.36
CA CYS A 135 14.80 -6.56 2.50
C CYS A 135 15.02 -7.32 1.19
N LEU A 136 14.56 -6.77 0.05
CA LEU A 136 14.76 -7.38 -1.26
C LEU A 136 16.24 -7.46 -1.65
N HIS A 137 17.02 -6.39 -1.47
CA HIS A 137 18.43 -6.37 -1.82
C HIS A 137 19.26 -7.36 -0.99
N PHE A 138 18.97 -7.50 0.30
CA PHE A 138 19.73 -8.41 1.18
C PHE A 138 19.39 -9.89 0.94
N HIS A 139 18.26 -10.19 0.32
CA HIS A 139 17.98 -11.55 -0.14
C HIS A 139 18.74 -11.80 -1.44
N SER A 140 19.51 -12.90 -1.50
CA SER A 140 20.36 -13.25 -2.66
C SER A 140 19.61 -13.58 -3.96
N PHE A 141 18.28 -13.46 -3.98
CA PHE A 141 17.44 -13.76 -5.14
C PHE A 141 16.91 -12.45 -5.72
N ASP A 142 17.16 -12.21 -7.01
CA ASP A 142 16.66 -11.05 -7.73
C ASP A 142 15.16 -11.19 -8.06
N PHE A 143 14.31 -11.00 -7.04
CA PHE A 143 12.84 -11.01 -7.18
C PHE A 143 12.36 -10.00 -8.22
N ILE A 144 13.03 -8.85 -8.26
CA ILE A 144 12.74 -7.76 -9.20
C ILE A 144 12.97 -8.19 -10.64
N SER A 145 14.08 -8.88 -10.91
CA SER A 145 14.40 -9.39 -12.25
C SER A 145 13.35 -10.41 -12.71
N ALA A 146 12.95 -11.33 -11.82
CA ALA A 146 11.92 -12.31 -12.12
C ALA A 146 10.55 -11.68 -12.42
N ILE A 147 10.14 -10.64 -11.68
CA ILE A 147 8.88 -9.92 -11.92
C ILE A 147 8.94 -9.12 -13.22
N CYS A 148 10.05 -8.42 -13.48
CA CYS A 148 10.25 -7.65 -14.71
C CYS A 148 10.33 -8.55 -15.96
N ASP A 149 10.88 -9.75 -15.83
CA ASP A 149 10.91 -10.70 -16.93
C ASP A 149 9.53 -11.32 -17.15
N ALA A 150 8.77 -11.58 -16.08
CA ALA A 150 7.38 -12.02 -16.18
C ALA A 150 6.46 -10.95 -16.80
N SER A 151 6.72 -9.65 -16.60
CA SER A 151 5.91 -8.58 -17.21
C SER A 151 6.18 -8.38 -18.71
N LYS A 152 7.36 -8.79 -19.21
CA LYS A 152 7.69 -8.77 -20.64
C LYS A 152 7.06 -9.92 -21.43
N LEU A 153 6.41 -10.88 -20.78
CA LEU A 153 5.67 -11.96 -21.45
C LEU A 153 4.33 -11.44 -21.99
N GLU A 154 4.37 -10.52 -22.94
CA GLU A 154 3.16 -9.91 -23.52
C GLU A 154 2.40 -10.89 -24.44
N ASN A 155 3.07 -11.95 -24.96
CA ASN A 155 2.46 -13.00 -25.79
C ASN A 155 2.98 -14.41 -25.47
N LEU A 156 2.24 -15.16 -24.64
CA LEU A 156 2.54 -16.56 -24.30
C LEU A 156 2.45 -17.52 -25.49
N PHE A 157 1.71 -17.14 -26.54
CA PHE A 157 1.46 -17.98 -27.71
C PHE A 157 2.60 -17.96 -28.74
N GLU A 158 3.49 -16.97 -28.66
CA GLU A 158 4.60 -16.85 -29.61
C GLU A 158 5.80 -17.71 -29.17
N ASN A 159 6.54 -18.27 -30.14
CA ASN A 159 7.73 -19.09 -29.84
C ASN A 159 8.80 -18.33 -29.05
N THR A 160 8.86 -17.01 -29.19
CA THR A 160 9.72 -16.12 -28.40
C THR A 160 9.26 -16.06 -26.93
N GLY A 161 7.95 -15.96 -26.68
CA GLY A 161 7.37 -15.98 -25.33
C GLY A 161 7.63 -17.29 -24.59
N LYS A 162 7.53 -18.44 -25.27
CA LYS A 162 7.86 -19.75 -24.69
C LYS A 162 9.33 -19.90 -24.31
N LYS A 163 10.25 -19.31 -25.09
CA LYS A 163 11.68 -19.29 -24.78
C LYS A 163 11.97 -18.42 -23.56
N HIS A 164 11.40 -17.20 -23.50
CA HIS A 164 11.55 -16.32 -22.33
C HIS A 164 10.94 -16.92 -21.07
N LEU A 165 9.79 -17.59 -21.19
CA LEU A 165 9.17 -18.32 -20.08
C LEU A 165 10.10 -19.43 -19.55
N LYS A 166 10.69 -20.23 -20.43
CA LYS A 166 11.61 -21.30 -20.03
C LYS A 166 12.90 -20.75 -19.40
N GLU A 167 13.38 -19.59 -19.85
CA GLU A 167 14.53 -18.91 -19.24
C GLU A 167 14.19 -18.36 -17.85
N LEU A 168 13.04 -17.71 -17.69
CA LEU A 168 12.53 -17.22 -16.42
C LEU A 168 12.37 -18.37 -15.42
N VAL A 169 11.74 -19.48 -15.83
CA VAL A 169 11.55 -20.65 -14.97
C VAL A 169 12.91 -21.24 -14.59
N ARG A 170 13.87 -21.35 -15.52
CA ARG A 170 15.22 -21.82 -15.20
C ARG A 170 15.92 -20.90 -14.20
N HIS A 171 15.78 -19.59 -14.34
CA HIS A 171 16.34 -18.61 -13.42
C HIS A 171 15.72 -18.75 -12.01
N VAL A 172 14.38 -18.84 -11.93
CA VAL A 172 13.64 -19.01 -10.68
C VAL A 172 13.98 -20.34 -10.00
N VAL A 173 14.01 -21.46 -10.73
CA VAL A 173 14.32 -22.78 -10.19
C VAL A 173 15.77 -22.88 -9.72
N ARG A 174 16.74 -22.46 -10.54
CA ARG A 174 18.17 -22.45 -10.18
C ARG A 174 18.44 -21.62 -8.94
N SER A 175 17.75 -20.48 -8.82
CA SER A 175 17.87 -19.59 -7.68
C SER A 175 17.08 -20.09 -6.45
N SER A 176 15.99 -20.85 -6.65
CA SER A 176 15.27 -21.55 -5.58
C SER A 176 16.10 -22.68 -4.94
N ASP A 177 16.96 -23.36 -5.70
CA ASP A 177 17.89 -24.35 -5.17
C ASP A 177 19.01 -23.71 -4.33
N LEU A 178 19.44 -22.50 -4.71
CA LEU A 178 20.33 -21.67 -3.89
C LEU A 178 19.65 -21.28 -2.56
N ILE A 179 18.36 -20.90 -2.59
CA ILE A 179 17.54 -20.65 -1.38
C ILE A 179 17.36 -21.94 -0.55
N ARG A 180 17.23 -23.11 -1.19
CA ARG A 180 17.09 -24.40 -0.49
C ARG A 180 18.37 -24.80 0.24
N ARG A 181 19.54 -24.43 -0.28
CA ARG A 181 20.86 -24.73 0.29
C ARG A 181 21.32 -23.70 1.33
N HIS A 182 20.87 -22.44 1.26
CA HIS A 182 21.12 -21.42 2.28
C HIS A 182 19.93 -21.29 3.23
N LYS A 183 20.05 -21.90 4.41
CA LYS A 183 19.15 -21.59 5.54
C LYS A 183 19.34 -20.12 5.94
N GLY A 184 18.43 -19.27 5.50
CA GLY A 184 18.17 -17.97 6.11
C GLY A 184 18.76 -16.78 5.35
N GLY A 185 17.87 -15.90 4.87
CA GLY A 185 18.23 -14.50 4.62
C GLY A 185 18.49 -13.76 5.93
N LEU A 186 18.37 -12.43 5.93
CA LEU A 186 18.62 -11.57 7.08
C LEU A 186 18.00 -12.14 8.38
N PHE A 187 18.83 -12.43 9.39
CA PHE A 187 18.43 -13.03 10.68
C PHE A 187 17.73 -14.40 10.64
N GLY A 188 17.77 -15.14 9.52
CA GLY A 188 17.07 -16.41 9.38
C GLY A 188 15.58 -16.28 9.02
N MET A 189 15.13 -15.07 8.68
CA MET A 189 13.74 -14.76 8.36
C MET A 189 13.45 -15.01 6.87
N SER A 190 12.24 -15.50 6.56
CA SER A 190 11.76 -15.70 5.18
C SER A 190 11.29 -14.36 4.59
N LEU A 191 11.44 -14.18 3.27
CA LEU A 191 11.06 -12.93 2.60
C LEU A 191 9.56 -12.61 2.78
N SER A 192 8.73 -13.65 2.84
CA SER A 192 7.29 -13.54 3.15
C SER A 192 7.03 -12.84 4.49
N VAL A 193 7.88 -13.06 5.50
CA VAL A 193 7.76 -12.40 6.79
C VAL A 193 8.24 -10.94 6.70
N CYS A 194 9.31 -10.66 5.96
CA CYS A 194 9.73 -9.28 5.67
C CYS A 194 8.63 -8.48 4.96
N HIS A 195 7.95 -9.10 3.99
CA HIS A 195 6.81 -8.50 3.29
C HIS A 195 5.65 -8.23 4.24
N LEU A 196 5.33 -9.18 5.12
CA LEU A 196 4.31 -8.99 6.16
C LEU A 196 4.65 -7.82 7.09
N ILE A 197 5.89 -7.76 7.58
CA ILE A 197 6.38 -6.65 8.42
C ILE A 197 6.25 -5.32 7.69
N THR A 198 6.59 -5.28 6.40
CA THR A 198 6.46 -4.08 5.56
C THR A 198 5.01 -3.58 5.52
N LYS A 199 4.04 -4.48 5.34
CA LYS A 199 2.61 -4.11 5.33
C LYS A 199 2.16 -3.50 6.65
N TRP A 200 2.57 -4.08 7.78
CA TRP A 200 2.30 -3.52 9.10
C TRP A 200 3.04 -2.21 9.35
N LEU A 201 4.23 -2.04 8.78
CA LEU A 201 5.01 -0.80 8.86
C LEU A 201 4.31 0.35 8.12
N TYR A 202 3.62 0.08 7.00
CA TYR A 202 2.75 1.07 6.34
C TYR A 202 1.60 1.53 7.25
N VAL A 203 0.95 0.61 7.97
CA VAL A 203 -0.12 0.93 8.94
C VAL A 203 0.44 1.77 10.09
N LEU A 204 1.58 1.36 10.65
CA LEU A 204 2.24 2.08 11.74
C LEU A 204 2.66 3.49 11.29
N ASN A 205 3.19 3.62 10.08
CA ASN A 205 3.52 4.92 9.51
C ASN A 205 2.27 5.79 9.36
N ALA A 206 1.16 5.27 8.81
CA ALA A 206 -0.09 6.04 8.70
C ALA A 206 -0.62 6.52 10.07
N VAL A 207 -0.53 5.69 11.11
CA VAL A 207 -0.86 6.09 12.50
C VAL A 207 0.08 7.20 12.99
N GLY A 208 1.38 7.05 12.78
CA GLY A 208 2.38 8.06 13.15
C GLY A 208 2.14 9.39 12.45
N GLN A 209 1.76 9.37 11.17
CA GLN A 209 1.45 10.55 10.37
C GLN A 209 0.22 11.28 10.88
N PHE A 210 -0.83 10.53 11.23
CA PHE A 210 -2.03 11.09 11.85
C PHE A 210 -1.72 11.71 13.22
N PHE A 211 -0.91 11.04 14.04
CA PHE A 211 -0.48 11.57 15.33
C PHE A 211 0.35 12.85 15.19
N LEU A 212 1.26 12.90 14.22
CA LEU A 212 2.05 14.11 13.92
C LEU A 212 1.14 15.29 13.57
N LEU A 213 0.09 15.03 12.78
CA LEU A 213 -0.92 16.03 12.39
C LEU A 213 -1.76 16.52 13.60
N VAL A 214 -2.10 15.63 14.54
CA VAL A 214 -2.79 15.99 15.81
C VAL A 214 -1.90 16.82 16.74
N VAL A 215 -0.63 16.46 16.88
CA VAL A 215 0.32 17.19 17.75
C VAL A 215 0.67 18.56 17.15
N PHE A 216 0.88 18.63 15.84
CA PHE A 216 1.33 19.86 15.17
C PHE A 216 0.22 20.91 15.05
N VAL A 217 -1.00 20.48 14.66
CA VAL A 217 -2.15 21.39 14.43
C VAL A 217 -3.24 21.22 15.47
N GLY A 218 -3.63 19.98 15.75
CA GLY A 218 -4.83 19.65 16.52
C GLY A 218 -4.81 20.02 18.00
N ARG A 219 -3.67 20.48 18.54
CA ARG A 219 -3.48 20.84 19.97
C ARG A 219 -3.99 19.75 20.93
N GLY A 220 -3.87 18.49 20.53
CA GLY A 220 -4.28 17.32 21.31
C GLY A 220 -5.71 16.82 21.08
N ASP A 221 -6.55 17.56 20.34
CA ASP A 221 -7.82 17.03 19.85
C ASP A 221 -7.57 16.14 18.62
N MET A 222 -8.20 14.97 18.54
CA MET A 222 -8.09 14.07 17.38
C MET A 222 -9.14 14.38 16.30
N MET A 223 -10.27 14.96 16.69
CA MET A 223 -11.43 15.21 15.83
C MET A 223 -11.43 16.62 15.22
N TRP A 224 -10.40 17.42 15.49
CA TRP A 224 -10.28 18.78 15.00
C TRP A 224 -10.50 18.91 13.49
N GLY A 225 -10.06 17.93 12.68
CA GLY A 225 -10.23 17.98 11.23
C GLY A 225 -11.70 17.95 10.80
N TYR A 226 -12.51 17.13 11.49
CA TYR A 226 -13.95 17.05 11.27
C TYR A 226 -14.67 18.32 11.71
N ASP A 227 -14.32 18.85 12.88
CA ASP A 227 -14.94 20.07 13.40
C ASP A 227 -14.60 21.29 12.52
N ASN A 228 -13.36 21.40 12.08
CA ASN A 228 -12.93 22.46 11.18
C ASN A 228 -13.53 22.32 9.78
N PHE A 229 -13.77 21.10 9.28
CA PHE A 229 -14.51 20.88 8.04
C PHE A 229 -15.93 21.44 8.12
N TRP A 230 -16.66 21.16 9.20
CA TRP A 230 -18.01 21.68 9.40
C TRP A 230 -18.03 23.20 9.61
N ARG A 231 -17.06 23.76 10.34
CA ARG A 231 -16.92 25.22 10.49
C ARG A 231 -16.64 25.90 9.15
N ALA A 232 -15.74 25.32 8.35
CA ALA A 232 -15.44 25.82 7.01
C ALA A 232 -16.68 25.80 6.10
N PHE A 233 -17.50 24.75 6.17
CA PHE A 233 -18.77 24.67 5.43
C PHE A 233 -19.77 25.75 5.88
N ARG A 234 -19.80 26.09 7.18
CA ARG A 234 -20.65 27.15 7.75
C ARG A 234 -20.05 28.56 7.60
N LEU A 235 -18.95 28.72 6.87
CA LEU A 235 -18.23 30.00 6.73
C LEU A 235 -17.82 30.62 8.08
N GLN A 236 -17.59 29.77 9.09
CA GLN A 236 -17.10 30.19 10.41
C GLN A 236 -15.58 30.09 10.46
N GLN A 237 -14.95 31.08 11.09
CA GLN A 237 -13.49 31.10 11.25
C GLN A 237 -13.03 30.00 12.22
N SER A 238 -11.92 29.36 11.87
CA SER A 238 -11.30 28.36 12.73
C SER A 238 -10.47 29.02 13.83
N PRO A 239 -10.64 28.63 15.10
CA PRO A 239 -9.75 29.08 16.18
C PRO A 239 -8.34 28.46 16.09
N LEU A 240 -8.17 27.33 15.38
CA LEU A 240 -6.87 26.72 15.13
C LEU A 240 -6.11 27.46 14.00
N PHE A 241 -6.86 28.02 13.05
CA PHE A 241 -6.34 28.74 11.89
C PHE A 241 -6.89 30.17 11.83
N PRO A 242 -6.47 31.05 12.75
CA PRO A 242 -6.92 32.43 12.76
C PRO A 242 -6.36 33.20 11.56
N LEU A 243 -7.21 34.03 10.95
CA LEU A 243 -6.81 34.97 9.91
C LEU A 243 -6.21 36.24 10.50
N GLU A 244 -6.68 36.63 11.69
CA GLU A 244 -6.24 37.83 12.41
C GLU A 244 -5.48 37.45 13.67
N SER A 245 -4.36 38.13 13.93
CA SER A 245 -3.55 37.94 15.12
C SER A 245 -2.98 39.27 15.62
N TYR A 246 -2.37 39.23 16.80
CA TYR A 246 -1.68 40.35 17.41
C TYR A 246 -0.20 40.05 17.58
N CYS A 247 0.62 41.08 17.44
CA CYS A 247 2.06 41.01 17.62
C CYS A 247 2.50 42.12 18.58
N THR A 248 3.26 41.75 19.61
CA THR A 248 3.83 42.69 20.59
C THR A 248 5.34 42.80 20.39
N LEU A 249 5.80 43.90 19.82
CA LEU A 249 7.22 44.14 19.62
C LEU A 249 7.79 45.08 20.68
N ALA A 250 8.94 44.69 21.23
CA ALA A 250 9.77 45.53 22.07
C ALA A 250 10.76 46.32 21.18
N VAL A 251 10.48 47.61 20.96
CA VAL A 251 11.30 48.49 20.11
C VAL A 251 12.08 49.49 20.96
N LYS A 252 13.35 49.71 20.63
CA LYS A 252 14.19 50.78 21.19
C LYS A 252 14.39 51.84 20.12
N GLU A 253 13.71 52.98 20.25
CA GLU A 253 13.73 54.02 19.22
C GLU A 253 14.82 55.09 19.43
N GLY A 254 15.59 55.03 20.53
CA GLY A 254 16.76 55.88 20.71
C GLY A 254 17.85 55.25 21.59
N GLY A 255 18.90 54.72 20.96
CA GLY A 255 20.14 54.33 21.63
C GLY A 255 20.02 53.29 22.75
N VAL A 256 21.12 53.09 23.48
CA VAL A 256 21.25 52.04 24.51
C VAL A 256 20.55 52.40 25.83
N ASN A 257 20.35 53.70 26.09
CA ASN A 257 19.92 54.22 27.39
C ASN A 257 18.43 54.62 27.46
N GLU A 258 17.66 54.52 26.38
CA GLU A 258 16.22 54.82 26.42
C GLU A 258 15.38 53.59 26.79
N PRO A 259 14.21 53.81 27.43
CA PRO A 259 13.29 52.75 27.78
C PRO A 259 12.73 52.07 26.53
N THR A 260 12.75 50.74 26.54
CA THR A 260 12.10 49.90 25.52
C THR A 260 10.60 50.19 25.51
N THR A 261 10.08 50.63 24.38
CA THR A 261 8.64 50.85 24.21
C THR A 261 8.02 49.62 23.55
N THR A 262 7.00 49.05 24.18
CA THR A 262 6.23 47.96 23.59
C THR A 262 5.19 48.51 22.62
N ARG A 263 5.11 47.92 21.43
CA ARG A 263 4.12 48.25 20.41
C ARG A 263 3.33 47.01 20.06
N THR A 264 2.01 47.10 20.21
CA THR A 264 1.06 46.09 19.74
C THR A 264 0.61 46.45 18.33
N MET A 265 0.67 45.49 17.42
CA MET A 265 0.18 45.62 16.05
C MET A 265 -0.84 44.51 15.77
N GLN A 266 -1.92 44.85 15.08
CA GLN A 266 -2.85 43.86 14.54
C GLN A 266 -2.31 43.39 13.19
N CYS A 267 -2.26 42.08 12.98
CA CYS A 267 -1.69 41.47 11.78
C CYS A 267 -2.68 40.49 11.15
N VAL A 268 -2.59 40.35 9.82
CA VAL A 268 -3.35 39.37 9.05
C VAL A 268 -2.41 38.32 8.47
N LEU A 269 -2.85 37.05 8.52
CA LEU A 269 -2.11 35.88 8.03
C LEU A 269 -2.83 35.25 6.83
N PRO A 270 -2.70 35.82 5.63
CA PRO A 270 -3.42 35.33 4.44
C PRO A 270 -3.07 33.88 4.08
N TRP A 271 -1.83 33.46 4.32
CA TRP A 271 -1.39 32.09 4.05
C TRP A 271 -1.99 31.06 5.00
N ASN A 272 -2.44 31.48 6.18
CA ASN A 272 -3.06 30.57 7.14
C ASN A 272 -4.41 30.03 6.63
N MET A 273 -5.12 30.82 5.82
CA MET A 273 -6.34 30.38 5.14
C MET A 273 -6.08 29.21 4.17
N ILE A 274 -4.93 29.20 3.49
CA ILE A 274 -4.52 28.09 2.61
C ILE A 274 -4.13 26.88 3.46
N ASN A 275 -3.35 27.09 4.52
CA ASN A 275 -2.96 26.03 5.45
C ASN A 275 -4.18 25.33 6.05
N GLU A 276 -5.21 26.07 6.47
CA GLU A 276 -6.47 25.50 6.97
C GLU A 276 -7.05 24.47 5.99
N LYS A 277 -7.13 24.79 4.69
CA LYS A 277 -7.73 23.90 3.69
C LYS A 277 -6.83 22.71 3.38
N ILE A 278 -5.51 22.92 3.30
CA ILE A 278 -4.53 21.83 3.13
C ILE A 278 -4.65 20.83 4.29
N TYR A 279 -4.67 21.32 5.53
CA TYR A 279 -4.68 20.47 6.71
C TYR A 279 -6.00 19.75 6.94
N ILE A 280 -7.14 20.36 6.61
CA ILE A 280 -8.44 19.67 6.56
C ILE A 280 -8.40 18.54 5.52
N PHE A 281 -7.89 18.81 4.32
CA PHE A 281 -7.75 17.78 3.28
C PHE A 281 -6.82 16.64 3.72
N LEU A 282 -5.66 16.96 4.30
CA LEU A 282 -4.68 15.97 4.78
C LEU A 282 -5.25 15.08 5.89
N TRP A 283 -6.11 15.60 6.77
CA TRP A 283 -6.77 14.81 7.81
C TRP A 283 -7.61 13.68 7.20
N PHE A 284 -8.46 14.00 6.21
CA PHE A 284 -9.26 12.98 5.51
C PHE A 284 -8.39 12.06 4.65
N TRP A 285 -7.38 12.61 3.97
CA TRP A 285 -6.48 11.83 3.14
C TRP A 285 -5.71 10.77 3.95
N ILE A 286 -5.14 11.15 5.09
CA ILE A 286 -4.39 10.22 5.95
C ILE A 286 -5.30 9.14 6.53
N LEU A 287 -6.55 9.46 6.88
CA LEU A 287 -7.53 8.45 7.31
C LEU A 287 -7.89 7.46 6.18
N PHE A 288 -8.01 7.95 4.95
CA PHE A 288 -8.20 7.10 3.78
C PHE A 288 -6.99 6.18 3.57
N VAL A 289 -5.77 6.73 3.61
CA VAL A 289 -4.52 5.96 3.48
C VAL A 289 -4.40 4.92 4.59
N PHE A 290 -4.71 5.27 5.84
CA PHE A 290 -4.75 4.33 6.96
C PHE A 290 -5.71 3.17 6.71
N SER A 291 -6.93 3.47 6.25
CA SER A 291 -7.94 2.46 5.95
C SER A 291 -7.48 1.49 4.86
N MET A 292 -6.90 2.03 3.78
CA MET A 292 -6.37 1.24 2.66
C MET A 292 -5.17 0.39 3.09
N ALA A 293 -4.24 0.95 3.87
CA ALA A 293 -3.10 0.21 4.42
C ALA A 293 -3.55 -0.90 5.38
N LEU A 294 -4.55 -0.64 6.22
CA LEU A 294 -5.09 -1.63 7.14
C LEU A 294 -5.73 -2.80 6.40
N VAL A 295 -6.54 -2.53 5.37
CA VAL A 295 -7.14 -3.57 4.53
C VAL A 295 -6.05 -4.41 3.87
N SER A 296 -5.03 -3.78 3.27
CA SER A 296 -3.90 -4.49 2.66
C SER A 296 -3.17 -5.37 3.67
N ALA A 297 -2.81 -4.83 4.84
CA ALA A 297 -2.10 -5.58 5.88
C ALA A 297 -2.93 -6.76 6.41
N VAL A 298 -4.22 -6.58 6.65
CA VAL A 298 -5.11 -7.65 7.13
C VAL A 298 -5.29 -8.74 6.08
N VAL A 299 -5.50 -8.38 4.80
CA VAL A 299 -5.64 -9.36 3.71
C VAL A 299 -4.35 -10.16 3.53
N THR A 300 -3.20 -9.50 3.49
CA THR A 300 -1.90 -10.18 3.38
C THR A 300 -1.62 -11.07 4.59
N THR A 301 -1.94 -10.59 5.80
CA THR A 301 -1.82 -11.40 7.03
C THR A 301 -2.71 -12.63 6.96
N ALA A 302 -3.98 -12.48 6.57
CA ALA A 302 -4.91 -13.61 6.45
C ALA A 302 -4.44 -14.63 5.39
N PHE A 303 -3.89 -14.16 4.27
CA PHE A 303 -3.36 -15.00 3.22
C PHE A 303 -2.18 -15.89 3.69
N PHE A 304 -1.24 -15.34 4.47
CA PHE A 304 -0.10 -16.10 4.98
C PHE A 304 -0.40 -16.90 6.25
N ALA A 305 -1.30 -16.41 7.13
CA ALA A 305 -1.63 -17.04 8.39
C ALA A 305 -2.61 -18.22 8.25
N LEU A 306 -3.43 -18.26 7.20
CA LEU A 306 -4.44 -19.31 7.00
C LEU A 306 -4.03 -20.30 5.89
N PRO A 307 -3.55 -21.51 6.26
CA PRO A 307 -3.24 -22.58 5.30
C PRO A 307 -4.36 -22.96 4.32
N PRO A 308 -5.67 -22.93 4.66
CA PRO A 308 -6.72 -23.25 3.68
C PRO A 308 -6.87 -22.17 2.60
N LEU A 309 -6.75 -20.88 2.94
CA LEU A 309 -6.84 -19.79 1.96
C LEU A 309 -5.67 -19.85 0.97
N ARG A 310 -4.47 -20.08 1.47
CA ARG A 310 -3.28 -20.32 0.64
C ARG A 310 -3.48 -21.44 -0.37
N ARG A 311 -4.02 -22.57 0.09
CA ARG A 311 -4.27 -23.74 -0.77
C ARG A 311 -5.31 -23.43 -1.84
N HIS A 312 -6.39 -22.75 -1.46
CA HIS A 312 -7.44 -22.39 -2.40
C HIS A 312 -6.95 -21.40 -3.46
N ALA A 313 -6.17 -20.38 -3.06
CA ALA A 313 -5.62 -19.39 -3.98
C ALA A 313 -4.70 -20.01 -5.04
N ILE A 314 -3.83 -20.95 -4.65
CA ILE A 314 -2.94 -21.64 -5.60
C ILE A 314 -3.72 -22.61 -6.47
N TYR A 315 -4.72 -23.30 -5.91
CA TYR A 315 -5.56 -24.19 -6.70
C TYR A 315 -6.33 -23.41 -7.78
N ALA A 316 -6.95 -22.29 -7.40
CA ALA A 316 -7.60 -21.39 -8.34
C ALA A 316 -6.63 -20.86 -9.40
N LEU A 317 -5.41 -20.45 -8.99
CA LEU A 317 -4.38 -19.98 -9.91
C LEU A 317 -3.90 -21.06 -10.88
N LEU A 318 -3.76 -22.31 -10.44
CA LEU A 318 -3.35 -23.41 -11.32
C LEU A 318 -4.46 -23.80 -12.31
N GLN A 319 -5.72 -23.66 -11.91
CA GLN A 319 -6.87 -23.95 -12.78
C GLN A 319 -7.06 -22.91 -13.89
N THR A 320 -6.55 -21.69 -13.73
CA THR A 320 -6.65 -20.64 -14.75
C THR A 320 -5.59 -20.76 -15.86
N ALA A 321 -4.67 -21.73 -15.76
CA ALA A 321 -3.63 -21.91 -16.77
C ALA A 321 -4.23 -22.43 -18.11
N PRO A 322 -4.02 -21.72 -19.24
CA PRO A 322 -4.66 -22.04 -20.51
C PRO A 322 -4.16 -23.34 -21.17
N MET A 323 -3.03 -23.89 -20.69
CA MET A 323 -2.43 -25.13 -21.21
C MET A 323 -2.85 -26.39 -20.43
N VAL A 324 -3.84 -26.28 -19.55
CA VAL A 324 -4.32 -27.38 -18.72
C VAL A 324 -5.38 -28.20 -19.45
N GLY A 325 -5.12 -29.50 -19.65
CA GLY A 325 -6.17 -30.48 -19.89
C GLY A 325 -6.84 -30.83 -18.56
N GLU A 326 -8.18 -30.82 -18.51
CA GLU A 326 -9.01 -30.97 -17.29
C GLU A 326 -8.68 -32.20 -16.40
N ASP A 327 -7.97 -33.20 -16.91
CA ASP A 327 -7.83 -34.53 -16.28
C ASP A 327 -6.46 -34.86 -15.64
N THR A 328 -5.47 -33.96 -15.62
CA THR A 328 -4.09 -34.32 -15.23
C THR A 328 -3.69 -34.06 -13.78
N PHE A 329 -4.52 -33.40 -12.95
CA PHE A 329 -4.11 -32.99 -11.62
C PHE A 329 -4.68 -33.85 -10.48
N ASN A 330 -3.83 -34.71 -9.91
CA ASN A 330 -4.13 -35.36 -8.64
C ASN A 330 -4.09 -34.32 -7.49
N LYS A 331 -5.20 -34.19 -6.75
CA LYS A 331 -5.32 -33.29 -5.58
C LYS A 331 -4.19 -33.48 -4.55
N TYR A 332 -3.68 -34.71 -4.42
CA TYR A 332 -2.55 -35.02 -3.53
C TYR A 332 -1.21 -34.43 -4.03
N ALA A 333 -0.95 -34.48 -5.34
CA ALA A 333 0.29 -33.97 -5.92
C ALA A 333 0.38 -32.44 -5.77
N ILE A 334 -0.72 -31.72 -6.01
CA ILE A 334 -0.81 -30.27 -5.76
C ILE A 334 -0.59 -29.96 -4.27
N HIS A 335 -1.12 -30.78 -3.37
CA HIS A 335 -0.91 -30.56 -1.93
C HIS A 335 0.58 -30.65 -1.55
N VAL A 336 1.29 -31.65 -2.08
CA VAL A 336 2.73 -31.81 -1.86
C VAL A 336 3.50 -30.64 -2.48
N PHE A 337 3.11 -30.17 -3.67
CA PHE A 337 3.69 -28.99 -4.30
C PHE A 337 3.64 -27.75 -3.42
N VAL A 338 2.43 -27.41 -2.96
CA VAL A 338 2.17 -26.20 -2.20
C VAL A 338 2.89 -26.22 -0.87
N THR A 339 2.93 -27.38 -0.21
CA THR A 339 3.44 -27.48 1.17
C THR A 339 4.95 -27.72 1.24
N LYS A 340 5.52 -28.52 0.34
CA LYS A 340 6.94 -28.87 0.37
C LYS A 340 7.82 -28.07 -0.58
N ILE A 341 7.30 -27.71 -1.76
CA ILE A 341 8.11 -27.19 -2.87
C ILE A 341 8.02 -25.65 -2.95
N VAL A 342 6.83 -25.08 -3.10
CA VAL A 342 6.65 -23.62 -3.31
C VAL A 342 6.90 -22.82 -2.03
N ARG A 343 6.60 -23.39 -0.85
CA ARG A 343 6.71 -22.73 0.47
C ARG A 343 6.03 -21.34 0.49
N ALA A 344 6.32 -20.52 1.49
CA ALA A 344 5.74 -19.17 1.60
C ALA A 344 6.35 -18.20 0.58
N ASP A 345 7.67 -18.28 0.33
CA ASP A 345 8.38 -17.32 -0.52
C ASP A 345 8.06 -17.49 -2.01
N GLY A 346 7.92 -18.73 -2.50
CA GLY A 346 7.47 -18.96 -3.87
C GLY A 346 6.02 -18.54 -4.08
N LEU A 347 5.19 -18.62 -3.04
CA LEU A 347 3.82 -18.14 -3.09
C LEU A 347 3.77 -16.60 -3.14
N LEU A 348 4.61 -15.93 -2.36
CA LEU A 348 4.75 -14.47 -2.44
C LEU A 348 5.15 -14.05 -3.86
N LEU A 349 6.15 -14.70 -4.46
CA LEU A 349 6.59 -14.42 -5.83
C LEU A 349 5.45 -14.58 -6.84
N LEU A 350 4.71 -15.68 -6.78
CA LEU A 350 3.57 -15.93 -7.66
C LEU A 350 2.47 -14.88 -7.46
N ASN A 351 2.21 -14.44 -6.23
CA ASN A 351 1.24 -13.39 -5.98
C ASN A 351 1.69 -12.03 -6.56
N LEU A 352 2.97 -11.68 -6.41
CA LEU A 352 3.52 -10.45 -6.99
C LEU A 352 3.46 -10.48 -8.52
N ILE A 353 3.78 -11.61 -9.16
CA ILE A 353 3.64 -11.78 -10.61
C ILE A 353 2.16 -11.65 -11.02
N ARG A 354 1.25 -12.24 -10.24
CA ARG A 354 -0.20 -12.18 -10.49
C ARG A 354 -0.72 -10.75 -10.48
N GLU A 355 -0.32 -9.94 -9.51
CA GLU A 355 -0.78 -8.56 -9.39
C GLU A 355 -0.22 -7.64 -10.48
N ARG A 356 0.95 -7.97 -11.06
CA ARG A 356 1.59 -7.13 -12.09
C ARG A 356 1.29 -7.58 -13.52
N SER A 357 1.36 -8.88 -13.78
CA SER A 357 1.23 -9.48 -15.11
C SER A 357 -0.14 -10.15 -15.34
N GLY A 358 -0.98 -10.22 -14.32
CA GLY A 358 -2.31 -10.85 -14.38
C GLY A 358 -2.28 -12.36 -14.11
N ASP A 359 -3.48 -12.91 -13.88
CA ASP A 359 -3.69 -14.30 -13.45
C ASP A 359 -3.16 -15.32 -14.47
N ILE A 360 -3.30 -15.04 -15.78
CA ILE A 360 -2.92 -15.97 -16.85
C ILE A 360 -1.40 -16.19 -16.87
N ILE A 361 -0.61 -15.12 -16.81
CA ILE A 361 0.86 -15.22 -16.84
C ILE A 361 1.37 -15.90 -15.57
N ALA A 362 0.85 -15.52 -14.40
CA ALA A 362 1.21 -16.13 -13.13
C ALA A 362 0.88 -17.64 -13.09
N SER A 363 -0.28 -18.03 -13.62
CA SER A 363 -0.69 -19.44 -13.69
C SER A 363 0.24 -20.28 -14.58
N GLN A 364 0.65 -19.75 -15.73
CA GLN A 364 1.56 -20.44 -16.64
C GLN A 364 2.96 -20.59 -16.03
N VAL A 365 3.47 -19.56 -15.36
CA VAL A 365 4.75 -19.64 -14.62
C VAL A 365 4.67 -20.71 -13.54
N ALA A 366 3.59 -20.76 -12.77
CA ALA A 366 3.37 -21.79 -11.75
C ALA A 366 3.34 -23.22 -12.35
N TYR A 367 2.72 -23.39 -13.51
CA TYR A 367 2.63 -24.67 -14.21
C TYR A 367 4.00 -25.17 -14.72
N GLU A 368 4.81 -24.29 -15.33
CA GLU A 368 6.14 -24.67 -15.81
C GLU A 368 7.09 -25.01 -14.66
N ILE A 369 7.01 -24.29 -13.53
CA ILE A 369 7.75 -24.62 -12.31
C ILE A 369 7.34 -26.01 -11.81
N TRP A 370 6.03 -26.32 -11.82
CA TRP A 370 5.53 -27.65 -11.47
C TRP A 370 6.08 -28.74 -12.39
N GLY A 371 6.03 -28.53 -13.71
CA GLY A 371 6.53 -29.49 -14.70
C GLY A 371 8.03 -29.74 -14.60
N HIS A 372 8.84 -28.70 -14.36
CA HIS A 372 10.30 -28.84 -14.21
C HIS A 372 10.67 -29.70 -13.00
N ILE A 373 10.03 -29.45 -11.86
CA ILE A 373 10.36 -30.12 -10.60
C ILE A 373 9.91 -31.59 -10.62
N MET A 374 8.76 -31.88 -11.23
CA MET A 374 8.29 -33.25 -11.36
C MET A 374 9.17 -34.08 -12.31
N ASN A 375 9.77 -33.47 -13.33
CA ASN A 375 10.73 -34.15 -14.21
C ASN A 375 12.09 -34.36 -13.53
N GLU A 376 12.59 -33.40 -12.75
CA GLU A 376 13.82 -33.58 -11.96
C GLU A 376 13.69 -34.66 -10.88
N ASP A 377 12.55 -34.73 -10.19
CA ASP A 377 12.30 -35.80 -9.22
C ASP A 377 12.21 -37.18 -9.92
N ALA A 378 11.68 -37.24 -11.16
CA ALA A 378 11.65 -38.47 -11.96
C ALA A 378 13.07 -38.92 -12.36
N ASP A 379 13.94 -38.00 -12.78
CA ASP A 379 15.34 -38.28 -13.11
C ASP A 379 16.14 -38.72 -11.88
N LEU A 380 15.92 -38.12 -10.71
CA LEU A 380 16.55 -38.53 -9.45
C LEU A 380 16.07 -39.92 -8.97
N THR A 381 14.80 -40.26 -9.17
CA THR A 381 14.32 -41.63 -8.89
C THR A 381 14.85 -42.65 -9.90
N PHE A 382 15.09 -42.24 -11.15
CA PHE A 382 15.69 -43.09 -12.18
C PHE A 382 17.19 -43.33 -11.91
N GLU A 383 17.95 -42.30 -11.51
CA GLU A 383 19.35 -42.42 -11.10
C GLU A 383 19.50 -43.26 -9.82
N ALA A 384 18.65 -43.06 -8.81
CA ALA A 384 18.62 -43.88 -7.60
C ALA A 384 18.27 -45.36 -7.87
N SER A 385 17.46 -45.63 -8.90
CA SER A 385 17.17 -47.00 -9.35
C SER A 385 18.32 -47.63 -10.18
N SER A 386 19.27 -46.82 -10.65
CA SER A 386 20.43 -47.27 -11.42
C SER A 386 21.68 -47.52 -10.58
N GLU A 387 21.75 -46.98 -9.35
CA GLU A 387 22.88 -47.15 -8.43
C GLU A 387 22.72 -48.31 -7.42
N VAL A 388 21.56 -48.96 -7.34
CA VAL A 388 21.39 -50.17 -6.52
C VAL A 388 21.88 -51.40 -7.31
N SER A 389 22.99 -51.97 -6.85
CA SER A 389 23.62 -53.19 -7.35
C SER A 389 22.63 -54.37 -7.45
N ASN A 390 22.83 -55.20 -8.47
CA ASN A 390 22.02 -56.32 -8.98
C ASN A 390 21.61 -57.45 -7.99
N GLU A 391 21.61 -57.26 -6.68
CA GLU A 391 21.35 -58.34 -5.70
C GLU A 391 20.03 -58.19 -4.92
N GLU A 392 19.36 -57.03 -4.98
CA GLU A 392 18.00 -56.83 -4.39
C GLU A 392 16.90 -56.67 -5.46
N ARG A 393 17.18 -57.09 -6.70
CA ARG A 393 16.26 -56.94 -7.85
C ARG A 393 15.16 -58.01 -7.91
N GLU A 394 15.32 -59.15 -7.26
CA GLU A 394 14.32 -60.24 -7.32
C GLU A 394 13.21 -60.11 -6.26
N ASP A 395 13.50 -59.55 -5.09
CA ASP A 395 12.49 -59.43 -4.02
C ASP A 395 11.56 -58.22 -4.20
N ALA A 396 12.10 -57.06 -4.63
CA ALA A 396 11.31 -55.84 -4.82
C ALA A 396 10.43 -55.87 -6.10
N VAL A 397 10.86 -56.58 -7.16
CA VAL A 397 10.04 -56.79 -8.36
C VAL A 397 8.88 -57.73 -8.07
N SER A 398 9.05 -58.70 -7.16
CA SER A 398 7.98 -59.62 -6.76
C SER A 398 6.84 -58.94 -6.00
N GLU A 399 7.14 -57.96 -5.12
CA GLU A 399 6.12 -57.22 -4.36
C GLU A 399 5.36 -56.21 -5.23
N VAL A 400 6.05 -55.58 -6.19
CA VAL A 400 5.43 -54.63 -7.13
C VAL A 400 4.62 -55.35 -8.22
N GLU A 401 5.08 -56.48 -8.75
CA GLU A 401 4.28 -57.31 -9.66
C GLU A 401 3.09 -57.95 -8.94
N ALA A 402 3.21 -58.37 -7.68
CA ALA A 402 2.10 -58.87 -6.88
C ALA A 402 1.03 -57.78 -6.63
N ALA A 403 1.43 -56.53 -6.37
CA ALA A 403 0.51 -55.40 -6.20
C ALA A 403 -0.19 -54.98 -7.50
N VAL A 404 0.48 -55.14 -8.66
CA VAL A 404 -0.07 -54.84 -9.98
C VAL A 404 -0.99 -55.97 -10.49
N VAL A 405 -0.69 -57.22 -10.18
CA VAL A 405 -1.53 -58.39 -10.53
C VAL A 405 -2.78 -58.47 -9.63
N ALA A 406 -2.68 -58.12 -8.34
CA ALA A 406 -3.83 -58.04 -7.44
C ALA A 406 -4.84 -56.94 -7.83
N ARG A 407 -4.42 -55.92 -8.58
CA ARG A 407 -5.31 -54.88 -9.13
C ARG A 407 -6.02 -55.29 -10.42
N LYS A 408 -5.63 -56.39 -11.07
CA LYS A 408 -6.15 -56.82 -12.38
C LYS A 408 -7.11 -58.03 -12.33
N SER A 409 -7.38 -58.62 -11.16
CA SER A 409 -8.10 -59.90 -11.03
C SER A 409 -9.43 -59.85 -10.25
N GLN A 410 -10.10 -58.69 -10.13
CA GLN A 410 -11.50 -58.67 -9.69
C GLN A 410 -12.47 -58.87 -10.88
N PRO A 411 -13.30 -59.94 -10.89
CA PRO A 411 -14.27 -60.21 -11.96
C PRO A 411 -15.55 -59.38 -11.81
N PRO A 412 -16.40 -59.28 -12.87
CA PRO A 412 -17.63 -58.50 -12.85
C PRO A 412 -18.68 -59.17 -11.96
N VAL A 413 -19.47 -58.35 -11.24
CA VAL A 413 -20.64 -58.82 -10.50
C VAL A 413 -21.89 -58.59 -11.36
N GLU A 414 -22.40 -59.67 -11.96
CA GLU A 414 -23.80 -59.80 -12.38
C GLU A 414 -24.48 -60.80 -11.44
N GLU A 415 -25.64 -60.45 -10.85
CA GLU A 415 -26.67 -61.44 -10.55
C GLU A 415 -28.06 -60.81 -10.31
N GLY A 416 -29.03 -61.21 -11.13
CA GLY A 416 -30.23 -61.91 -10.65
C GLY A 416 -31.31 -61.13 -9.88
N THR A 417 -32.40 -60.82 -10.59
CA THR A 417 -33.80 -60.61 -10.15
C THR A 417 -34.23 -61.04 -8.73
N PRO A 418 -35.20 -60.32 -8.13
CA PRO A 418 -36.28 -60.95 -7.37
C PRO A 418 -37.71 -60.55 -7.83
N LYS A 419 -38.60 -61.54 -7.86
CA LYS A 419 -40.06 -61.39 -8.10
C LYS A 419 -40.80 -60.94 -6.82
N LYS A 420 -41.67 -59.94 -7.01
CA LYS A 420 -43.01 -59.66 -6.40
C LYS A 420 -43.15 -59.72 -4.87
N THR A 421 -43.46 -58.58 -4.23
CA THR A 421 -44.83 -58.25 -3.72
C THR A 421 -44.98 -56.81 -3.17
N LYS A 422 -46.06 -56.16 -3.64
CA LYS A 422 -46.92 -55.08 -3.06
C LYS A 422 -46.36 -53.75 -2.49
N LYS A 423 -46.54 -52.71 -3.34
CA LYS A 423 -47.09 -51.35 -3.12
C LYS A 423 -47.35 -50.86 -1.67
N LYS A 424 -46.88 -49.63 -1.37
CA LYS A 424 -47.74 -48.47 -1.03
C LYS A 424 -47.01 -47.13 -1.30
N ASN A 425 -47.83 -46.15 -1.70
CA ASN A 425 -47.51 -44.83 -2.27
C ASN A 425 -46.85 -43.85 -1.29
N ILE A 426 -46.22 -42.79 -1.84
CA ILE A 426 -46.36 -41.33 -1.55
C ILE A 426 -45.44 -40.62 -2.58
N VAL A 427 -45.92 -40.19 -3.75
CA VAL A 427 -46.41 -38.83 -4.12
C VAL A 427 -45.44 -37.70 -3.76
N TYR A 428 -44.79 -37.13 -4.79
CA TYR A 428 -44.53 -35.68 -4.91
C TYR A 428 -44.80 -35.23 -6.36
N PRO A 429 -45.42 -34.06 -6.58
CA PRO A 429 -46.01 -33.67 -7.86
C PRO A 429 -45.01 -33.02 -8.83
N ASN A 430 -45.24 -33.31 -10.11
CA ASN A 430 -44.79 -32.51 -11.25
C ASN A 430 -45.46 -31.13 -11.24
N LEU A 431 -44.78 -30.11 -11.74
CA LEU A 431 -45.45 -29.08 -12.55
C LEU A 431 -44.52 -28.59 -13.67
N SER A 432 -44.90 -28.93 -14.90
CA SER A 432 -44.49 -28.33 -16.15
C SER A 432 -45.53 -27.30 -16.60
N THR A 433 -45.11 -26.18 -17.17
CA THR A 433 -45.88 -25.42 -18.17
C THR A 433 -44.88 -24.52 -18.90
N SER A 434 -44.51 -24.81 -20.15
CA SER A 434 -45.16 -24.33 -21.39
C SER A 434 -45.26 -22.81 -21.47
N ALA A 435 -44.42 -22.20 -22.32
CA ALA A 435 -44.66 -20.89 -22.92
C ALA A 435 -44.62 -21.05 -24.44
N LYS A 436 -45.73 -20.68 -25.07
CA LYS A 436 -46.06 -20.82 -26.48
C LYS A 436 -45.74 -19.50 -27.19
N ILE A 437 -45.26 -19.63 -28.42
CA ILE A 437 -45.08 -18.57 -29.42
C ILE A 437 -46.46 -18.13 -29.92
N GLU A 438 -46.68 -16.83 -30.06
CA GLU A 438 -47.75 -16.28 -30.90
C GLU A 438 -47.28 -14.95 -31.53
N ASN A 439 -47.15 -14.98 -32.86
CA ASN A 439 -47.02 -13.82 -33.75
C ASN A 439 -48.43 -13.28 -34.02
N THR A 440 -48.60 -11.96 -34.10
CA THR A 440 -49.57 -11.35 -35.01
C THR A 440 -49.18 -9.92 -35.37
N ASP A 441 -49.26 -9.63 -36.67
CA ASP A 441 -49.02 -8.36 -37.33
C ASP A 441 -50.19 -7.35 -37.17
N GLN A 442 -49.86 -6.10 -37.50
CA GLN A 442 -50.65 -5.07 -38.23
C GLN A 442 -51.46 -3.97 -37.52
N GLU A 443 -51.21 -2.75 -38.03
CA GLU A 443 -52.06 -1.55 -38.21
C GLU A 443 -52.38 -0.64 -37.01
N ALA A 444 -51.72 0.54 -36.97
CA ALA A 444 -52.32 1.88 -37.13
C ALA A 444 -51.26 2.99 -36.95
#